data_AF-A0A6L7WHH9-F1
#
_entry.id   AF-A0A6L7WHH9-F1
#
_cell.length_a   1.000
_cell.length_b   1.000
_cell.length_c   1.000
_cell.angle_alpha   90.00
_cell.angle_beta   90.00
_cell.angle_gamma   90.00
#
_symmetry.space_group_name_H-M   'P 1'
#
loop_
_entity.id
_entity.type
_entity.pdbx_description
1 polymer ?
#
loop_
_entity_poly.entity_id
_entity_poly.type
_entity_poly.pdbx_seq_one_letter_code
_entity_poly.pdbx_strand_id
1 'polypeptide(L)'
;MNEQPTDLVEHWHEAEAARGTSPKGVPNTGLHVLEIFREQWPLDERHYLTEGGGQVKGLSGHSGDIIIRRYAPNFRSIGTEAGRTSRSTPGAAQRLAARLNELPATIGNDRGQRADRADRMQRWIVNEVLARVLAPRGPAIEILDGEPLERALNRHLDDAAGDITWVRAAERLLAATIDVVTRDADVPHGDQLRLGDTALVLSELPTMADVETCAAAVADQMRCLLLTPNARVLASAQLLEANELDAVEVESASRFVARLIDIPGRFEPVRRDEMIHTLNERL
;
A
#
# COMPACT_ATOMS: atom_id res chain seq x y z
N MET A 1 25.29 18.34 4.20
CA MET A 1 24.60 17.29 3.43
C MET A 1 23.13 17.65 3.46
N ASN A 2 22.53 18.04 2.34
CA ASN A 2 21.12 18.43 2.31
C ASN A 2 20.26 17.17 2.34
N GLU A 3 19.84 16.75 3.54
CA GLU A 3 18.88 15.67 3.73
C GLU A 3 17.56 16.06 3.02
N GLN A 4 17.01 15.15 2.21
CA GLN A 4 15.70 15.39 1.60
C GLN A 4 14.66 15.41 2.73
N PRO A 5 13.56 16.16 2.58
CA PRO A 5 12.59 16.26 3.66
C PRO A 5 11.94 14.92 4.01
N THR A 6 11.84 14.02 3.04
CA THR A 6 11.36 12.64 3.21
C THR A 6 12.31 11.84 4.08
N ASP A 7 13.62 11.95 3.88
CA ASP A 7 14.63 11.20 4.64
C ASP A 7 14.51 11.48 6.15
N LEU A 8 14.25 12.74 6.55
CA LEU A 8 14.11 13.10 7.97
C LEU A 8 12.96 12.35 8.65
N VAL A 9 11.79 12.36 8.02
CA VAL A 9 10.57 11.74 8.59
C VAL A 9 10.62 10.22 8.47
N GLU A 10 11.26 9.70 7.43
CA GLU A 10 11.52 8.29 7.22
C GLU A 10 12.43 7.71 8.31
N HIS A 11 13.62 8.30 8.48
CA HIS A 11 14.55 7.90 9.54
C HIS A 11 13.95 8.04 10.94
N TRP A 12 13.09 9.03 11.17
CA TRP A 12 12.36 9.15 12.42
C TRP A 12 11.38 7.99 12.60
N HIS A 13 10.54 7.72 11.60
CA HIS A 13 9.53 6.68 11.66
C HIS A 13 10.16 5.28 11.85
N GLU A 14 11.23 4.96 11.13
CA GLU A 14 11.95 3.70 11.26
C GLU A 14 12.51 3.51 12.69
N ALA A 15 13.07 4.57 13.27
CA ALA A 15 13.57 4.55 14.64
C ALA A 15 12.45 4.36 15.67
N GLU A 16 11.24 4.87 15.41
CA GLU A 16 10.06 4.62 16.25
C GLU A 16 9.51 3.20 16.07
N ALA A 17 9.51 2.67 14.85
CA ALA A 17 9.08 1.31 14.56
C ALA A 17 9.96 0.28 15.30
N ALA A 18 11.29 0.48 15.28
CA ALA A 18 12.25 -0.36 16.00
C ALA A 18 12.05 -0.38 17.53
N ARG A 19 11.32 0.61 18.08
CA ARG A 19 10.98 0.70 19.51
C ARG A 19 9.69 -0.03 19.88
N GLY A 20 9.04 -0.72 18.94
CA GLY A 20 7.78 -1.44 19.18
C GLY A 20 6.61 -0.50 19.50
N THR A 21 6.60 0.68 18.89
CA THR A 21 5.58 1.72 19.15
C THR A 21 4.29 1.46 18.37
N SER A 22 3.25 2.25 18.64
CA SER A 22 1.93 2.05 18.03
C SER A 22 1.96 2.25 16.50
N PRO A 23 1.56 1.25 15.69
CA PRO A 23 1.63 1.32 14.23
C PRO A 23 0.70 2.37 13.63
N LYS A 24 -0.35 2.78 14.34
CA LYS A 24 -1.27 3.87 13.92
C LYS A 24 -1.03 5.17 14.69
N GLY A 25 -0.73 5.06 15.99
CA GLY A 25 -0.57 6.22 16.87
C GLY A 25 0.68 7.04 16.57
N VAL A 26 1.80 6.41 16.22
CA VAL A 26 3.04 7.13 15.87
C VAL A 26 2.90 7.88 14.54
N PRO A 27 2.44 7.26 13.44
CA PRO A 27 2.22 8.00 12.21
C PRO A 27 1.22 9.15 12.38
N ASN A 28 0.12 8.94 13.12
CA ASN A 28 -0.84 10.00 13.43
C ASN A 28 -0.21 11.14 14.26
N THR A 29 0.71 10.81 15.17
CA THR A 29 1.50 11.81 15.90
C THR A 29 2.36 12.63 14.96
N GLY A 30 3.04 11.99 14.01
CA GLY A 30 3.85 12.67 13.00
C GLY A 30 3.03 13.67 12.20
N LEU A 31 1.83 13.28 11.74
CA LEU A 31 0.92 14.18 11.03
C LEU A 31 0.59 15.46 11.81
N HIS A 32 0.31 15.34 13.11
CA HIS A 32 -0.06 16.47 13.97
C HIS A 32 1.12 17.38 14.30
N VAL A 33 2.30 16.81 14.60
CA VAL A 33 3.52 17.60 14.84
C VAL A 33 3.90 18.37 13.58
N LEU A 34 3.71 17.78 12.39
CA LEU A 34 3.95 18.46 11.13
C LEU A 34 2.95 19.59 10.88
N GLU A 35 1.67 19.47 11.25
CA GLU A 35 0.73 20.61 11.18
C GLU A 35 1.19 21.78 12.07
N ILE A 36 1.78 21.50 13.23
CA ILE A 36 2.32 22.52 14.13
C ILE A 36 3.58 23.15 13.53
N PHE A 37 4.49 22.35 12.97
CA PHE A 37 5.71 22.81 12.32
C PHE A 37 5.44 23.77 11.15
N ARG A 38 4.36 23.55 10.40
CA ARG A 38 3.92 24.48 9.34
C ARG A 38 3.78 25.91 9.88
N GLU A 39 3.23 26.04 11.07
CA GLU A 39 2.85 27.33 11.64
C GLU A 39 3.91 27.88 12.61
N GLN A 40 4.66 27.02 13.30
CA GLN A 40 5.54 27.41 14.40
C GLN A 40 6.94 26.80 14.27
N TRP A 41 7.94 27.63 14.53
CA TRP A 41 9.35 27.21 14.66
C TRP A 41 10.13 28.27 15.47
N PRO A 42 11.09 27.88 16.32
CA PRO A 42 11.40 26.51 16.72
C PRO A 42 10.25 25.87 17.51
N LEU A 43 10.17 24.54 17.46
CA LEU A 43 9.19 23.77 18.21
C LEU A 43 9.62 23.64 19.67
N ASP A 44 8.72 24.02 20.57
CA ASP A 44 8.82 23.83 22.01
C ASP A 44 7.73 22.83 22.43
N GLU A 45 7.95 22.09 23.52
CA GLU A 45 7.00 21.09 24.03
C GLU A 45 5.59 21.67 24.22
N ARG A 46 5.47 22.92 24.64
CA ARG A 46 4.18 23.60 24.83
C ARG A 46 3.42 23.78 23.52
N HIS A 47 4.05 23.70 22.36
CA HIS A 47 3.38 23.81 21.07
C HIS A 47 2.61 22.52 20.74
N TYR A 48 3.20 21.36 21.02
CA TYR A 48 2.67 20.05 20.59
C TYR A 48 2.24 19.10 21.71
N LEU A 49 2.52 19.40 22.98
CA LEU A 49 2.03 18.63 24.14
C LEU A 49 0.99 19.40 24.94
N THR A 50 0.06 18.66 25.55
CA THR A 50 -0.90 19.19 26.53
C THR A 50 -0.18 19.63 27.81
N GLU A 51 -0.86 20.42 28.63
CA GLU A 51 -0.41 20.71 29.98
C GLU A 51 -0.19 19.39 30.75
N GLY A 52 0.98 19.22 31.35
CA GLY A 52 1.42 17.96 31.98
C GLY A 52 2.16 16.98 31.06
N GLY A 53 2.34 17.28 29.77
CA GLY A 53 3.22 16.53 28.85
C GLY A 53 2.73 15.13 28.44
N GLY A 54 1.61 14.67 29.00
CA GLY A 54 1.13 13.30 28.83
C GLY A 54 0.46 13.02 27.47
N GLN A 55 0.08 14.06 26.71
CA GLN A 55 -0.63 13.90 25.45
C GLN A 55 -0.17 14.88 24.37
N VAL A 56 -0.27 14.44 23.12
CA VAL A 56 -0.04 15.29 21.94
C VAL A 56 -1.30 16.11 21.66
N LYS A 57 -1.13 17.43 21.50
CA LYS A 57 -2.22 18.37 21.26
C LYS A 57 -2.96 18.05 19.97
N GLY A 58 -4.29 18.02 20.05
CA GLY A 58 -5.17 17.77 18.91
C GLY A 58 -5.13 16.35 18.38
N LEU A 59 -4.35 15.44 18.97
CA LEU A 59 -4.25 14.06 18.52
C LEU A 59 -5.56 13.31 18.76
N SER A 60 -6.25 12.97 17.67
CA SER A 60 -7.43 12.11 17.69
C SER A 60 -7.51 11.33 16.38
N GLY A 61 -8.37 10.30 16.31
CA GLY A 61 -8.64 9.62 15.05
C GLY A 61 -9.31 10.54 14.04
N HIS A 62 -10.27 11.36 14.48
CA HIS A 62 -11.02 12.28 13.62
C HIS A 62 -10.15 13.38 13.01
N SER A 63 -9.30 14.03 13.83
CA SER A 63 -8.34 15.02 13.32
C SER A 63 -7.30 14.39 12.41
N GLY A 64 -6.85 13.17 12.71
CA GLY A 64 -6.00 12.38 11.82
C GLY A 64 -6.67 12.14 10.46
N ASP A 65 -7.94 11.73 10.44
CA ASP A 65 -8.71 11.51 9.21
C ASP A 65 -8.78 12.78 8.35
N ILE A 66 -8.94 13.96 8.96
CA ILE A 66 -8.95 15.25 8.25
C ILE A 66 -7.61 15.49 7.56
N ILE A 67 -6.48 15.27 8.24
CA ILE A 67 -5.15 15.48 7.66
C ILE A 67 -4.90 14.46 6.54
N ILE A 68 -5.22 13.18 6.78
CA ILE A 68 -4.99 12.10 5.82
C ILE A 68 -5.78 12.34 4.54
N ARG A 69 -7.05 12.76 4.63
CA ARG A 69 -7.90 13.03 3.46
C ARG A 69 -7.40 14.16 2.56
N ARG A 70 -6.49 15.03 3.04
CA ARG A 70 -5.78 16.01 2.20
C ARG A 70 -4.90 15.32 1.13
N TYR A 71 -4.38 14.14 1.44
CA TYR A 71 -3.45 13.39 0.58
C TYR A 71 -4.07 12.11 -0.01
N ALA A 72 -5.05 11.53 0.69
CA ALA A 72 -5.80 10.35 0.26
C ALA A 72 -7.33 10.61 0.41
N PRO A 73 -7.98 11.27 -0.57
CA PRO A 73 -9.37 11.72 -0.46
C PRO A 73 -10.38 10.60 -0.14
N ASN A 74 -10.11 9.38 -0.62
CA ASN A 74 -10.97 8.21 -0.45
C ASN A 74 -10.74 7.46 0.89
N PHE A 75 -9.88 7.99 1.75
CA PHE A 75 -9.56 7.37 3.04
C PHE A 75 -10.76 7.34 4.00
N ARG A 76 -11.16 6.13 4.41
CA ARG A 76 -12.33 5.93 5.28
C ARG A 76 -12.09 6.45 6.70
N SER A 77 -11.21 5.81 7.46
CA SER A 77 -10.80 6.24 8.80
C SER A 77 -9.57 5.48 9.30
N ILE A 78 -8.72 6.16 10.08
CA ILE A 78 -7.59 5.57 10.80
C ILE A 78 -8.04 4.79 12.05
N GLY A 79 -9.29 5.01 12.47
CA GLY A 79 -9.89 4.40 13.65
C GLY A 79 -9.64 5.19 14.94
N THR A 80 -10.52 5.01 15.92
CA THR A 80 -10.49 5.75 17.20
C THR A 80 -9.25 5.41 18.04
N GLU A 81 -8.70 4.21 17.89
CA GLU A 81 -7.50 3.75 18.60
C GLU A 81 -6.24 4.52 18.21
N ALA A 82 -6.15 5.05 16.99
CA ALA A 82 -5.03 5.88 16.55
C ALA A 82 -5.00 7.25 17.22
N GLY A 83 -6.13 7.67 17.80
CA GLY A 83 -6.24 8.86 18.65
C GLY A 83 -5.99 8.57 20.13
N ARG A 84 -5.90 7.29 20.53
CA ARG A 84 -5.57 6.96 21.92
C ARG A 84 -4.09 7.26 22.13
N THR A 85 -3.82 8.17 23.05
CA THR A 85 -2.46 8.46 23.49
C THR A 85 -1.87 7.20 24.11
N SER A 86 -1.03 6.48 23.37
CA SER A 86 -0.21 5.42 23.99
C SER A 86 0.95 6.09 24.73
N ARG A 87 1.54 5.39 25.73
CA ARG A 87 2.75 5.84 26.44
C ARG A 87 3.88 6.29 25.50
N SER A 88 3.88 5.82 24.25
CA SER A 88 4.92 6.12 23.25
C SER A 88 4.72 7.44 22.47
N THR A 89 3.50 7.95 22.35
CA THR A 89 3.20 9.08 21.44
C THR A 89 3.81 10.43 21.86
N PRO A 90 3.84 10.85 23.14
CA PRO A 90 4.53 12.09 23.53
C PRO A 90 6.04 12.03 23.24
N GLY A 91 6.66 10.88 23.51
CA GLY A 91 8.09 10.68 23.24
C GLY A 91 8.40 10.70 21.73
N ALA A 92 7.53 10.10 20.90
CA ALA A 92 7.67 10.15 19.45
C ALA A 92 7.56 11.59 18.93
N ALA A 93 6.62 12.38 19.47
CA ALA A 93 6.46 13.80 19.14
C ALA A 93 7.70 14.62 19.50
N GLN A 94 8.25 14.44 20.71
CA GLN A 94 9.47 15.11 21.16
C GLN A 94 10.66 14.82 20.23
N ARG A 95 10.84 13.55 19.83
CA ARG A 95 11.94 13.16 18.93
C ARG A 95 11.79 13.70 17.52
N LEU A 96 10.56 13.77 17.00
CA LEU A 96 10.31 14.42 15.71
C LEU A 96 10.57 15.92 15.80
N ALA A 97 10.07 16.58 16.84
CA ALA A 97 10.28 18.01 17.05
C ALA A 97 11.76 18.37 17.18
N ALA A 98 12.56 17.54 17.87
CA ALA A 98 14.01 17.71 17.95
C ALA A 98 14.66 17.71 16.56
N ARG A 99 14.34 16.73 15.70
CA ARG A 99 14.86 16.66 14.32
C ARG A 99 14.39 17.85 13.47
N LEU A 100 13.14 18.27 13.60
CA LEU A 100 12.61 19.44 12.88
C LEU A 100 13.30 20.74 13.32
N ASN A 101 13.74 20.84 14.58
CA ASN A 101 14.51 21.97 15.08
C ASN A 101 15.96 22.00 14.58
N GLU A 102 16.49 20.88 14.09
CA GLU A 102 17.83 20.78 13.49
C GLU A 102 17.85 21.24 12.02
N LEU A 103 16.69 21.47 11.42
CA LEU A 103 16.61 22.01 10.06
C LEU A 103 17.27 23.39 9.98
N PRO A 104 17.92 23.73 8.84
CA PRO A 104 18.53 25.03 8.63
C PRO A 104 17.55 26.18 8.91
N ALA A 105 18.02 27.24 9.57
CA ALA A 105 17.21 28.41 9.91
C ALA A 105 16.58 29.08 8.67
N THR A 106 17.12 28.87 7.47
CA THR A 106 16.52 29.32 6.21
C THR A 106 15.18 28.64 5.93
N ILE A 107 15.05 27.36 6.28
CA ILE A 107 13.80 26.60 6.23
C ILE A 107 12.96 26.94 7.47
N GLY A 108 13.59 26.90 8.66
CA GLY A 108 12.93 27.12 9.93
C GLY A 108 12.24 28.47 10.06
N ASN A 109 12.79 29.57 9.53
CA ASN A 109 12.18 30.89 9.62
C ASN A 109 11.13 31.17 8.53
N ASP A 110 11.16 30.45 7.40
CA ASP A 110 10.26 30.68 6.28
C ASP A 110 9.01 29.77 6.35
N ARG A 111 7.84 30.39 6.57
CA ARG A 111 6.57 29.65 6.67
C ARG A 111 6.23 28.87 5.40
N GLY A 112 6.51 29.41 4.22
CA GLY A 112 6.26 28.74 2.95
C GLY A 112 7.14 27.49 2.82
N GLN A 113 8.43 27.61 3.13
CA GLN A 113 9.33 26.46 3.12
C GLN A 113 8.96 25.41 4.17
N ARG A 114 8.55 25.81 5.38
CA ARG A 114 8.03 24.87 6.39
C ARG A 114 6.77 24.17 5.89
N ALA A 115 5.83 24.91 5.30
CA ALA A 115 4.60 24.34 4.76
C ALA A 115 4.89 23.31 3.66
N ASP A 116 5.76 23.63 2.70
CA ASP A 116 6.15 22.74 1.62
C ASP A 116 6.86 21.48 2.14
N ARG A 117 7.70 21.62 3.17
CA ARG A 117 8.42 20.51 3.79
C ARG A 117 7.46 19.60 4.56
N ALA A 118 6.57 20.18 5.36
CA ALA A 118 5.53 19.44 6.08
C ALA A 118 4.60 18.69 5.13
N ASP A 119 4.19 19.32 4.02
CA ASP A 119 3.33 18.69 3.01
C ASP A 119 3.98 17.42 2.42
N ARG A 120 5.27 17.50 2.04
CA ARG A 120 6.02 16.34 1.54
C ARG A 120 6.16 15.24 2.58
N MET A 121 6.47 15.58 3.83
CA MET A 121 6.60 14.62 4.92
C MET A 121 5.27 13.95 5.28
N GLN A 122 4.18 14.71 5.35
CA GLN A 122 2.84 14.17 5.62
C GLN A 122 2.37 13.26 4.48
N ARG A 123 2.62 13.66 3.22
CA ARG A 123 2.30 12.83 2.05
C ARG A 123 3.04 11.50 2.09
N TRP A 124 4.33 11.51 2.46
CA TRP A 124 5.11 10.28 2.66
C TRP A 124 4.51 9.42 3.77
N ILE A 125 4.19 9.98 4.95
CA ILE A 125 3.55 9.22 6.04
C ILE A 125 2.24 8.57 5.55
N VAL A 126 1.41 9.30 4.80
CA VAL A 126 0.13 8.77 4.32
C VAL A 126 0.33 7.64 3.31
N ASN A 127 1.17 7.87 2.30
CA ASN A 127 1.29 6.96 1.16
C ASN A 127 2.18 5.75 1.45
N GLU A 128 3.23 5.91 2.26
CA GLU A 128 4.20 4.83 2.52
C GLU A 128 3.93 4.10 3.82
N VAL A 129 3.51 4.81 4.86
CA VAL A 129 3.34 4.21 6.19
C VAL A 129 1.90 3.80 6.43
N LEU A 130 0.97 4.76 6.40
CA LEU A 130 -0.41 4.50 6.74
C LEU A 130 -1.13 3.62 5.71
N ALA A 131 -0.78 3.75 4.42
CA ALA A 131 -1.30 2.85 3.39
C ALA A 131 -0.98 1.38 3.71
N ARG A 132 0.23 1.07 4.21
CA ARG A 132 0.62 -0.29 4.61
C ARG A 132 -0.03 -0.75 5.91
N VAL A 133 -0.08 0.12 6.91
CA VAL A 133 -0.68 -0.19 8.23
C VAL A 133 -2.20 -0.40 8.16
N LEU A 134 -2.86 0.32 7.25
CA LEU A 134 -4.32 0.34 7.10
C LEU A 134 -4.80 -0.41 5.88
N ALA A 135 -3.88 -0.92 5.04
CA ALA A 135 -4.20 -1.96 4.09
C ALA A 135 -4.91 -3.07 4.88
N PRO A 136 -6.09 -3.54 4.42
CA PRO A 136 -6.66 -4.77 4.95
C PRO A 136 -5.55 -5.82 4.91
N ARG A 137 -5.24 -6.48 6.03
CA ARG A 137 -4.44 -7.71 5.95
C ARG A 137 -5.22 -8.63 5.01
N GLY A 138 -4.64 -8.95 3.88
CA GLY A 138 -5.18 -9.95 2.98
C GLY A 138 -5.31 -11.28 3.73
N PRO A 139 -6.16 -12.20 3.26
CA PRO A 139 -6.16 -13.55 3.79
C PRO A 139 -4.73 -14.10 3.66
N ALA A 140 -4.16 -14.60 4.77
CA ALA A 140 -2.88 -15.29 4.72
C ALA A 140 -3.04 -16.53 3.82
N ILE A 141 -2.12 -16.72 2.88
CA ILE A 141 -2.12 -17.91 2.03
C ILE A 141 -1.62 -19.08 2.88
N GLU A 142 -2.56 -19.74 3.54
CA GLU A 142 -2.33 -21.05 4.15
C GLU A 142 -2.38 -22.12 3.07
N ILE A 143 -1.29 -22.88 2.91
CA ILE A 143 -1.21 -24.05 2.05
C ILE A 143 -1.23 -25.27 2.96
N LEU A 144 -2.22 -26.14 2.79
CA LEU A 144 -2.32 -27.36 3.59
C LEU A 144 -1.25 -28.39 3.14
N ASP A 145 -0.85 -29.29 4.03
CA ASP A 145 0.14 -30.33 3.71
C ASP A 145 -0.28 -31.16 2.48
N GLY A 146 0.55 -31.14 1.44
CA GLY A 146 0.29 -31.83 0.17
C GLY A 146 -0.71 -31.15 -0.76
N GLU A 147 -1.22 -29.96 -0.41
CA GLU A 147 -2.11 -29.16 -1.26
C GLU A 147 -1.32 -28.48 -2.39
N PRO A 148 -1.71 -28.65 -3.67
CA PRO A 148 -1.14 -27.86 -4.75
C PRO A 148 -1.40 -26.37 -4.50
N LEU A 149 -0.41 -25.51 -4.76
CA LEU A 149 -0.55 -24.07 -4.56
C LEU A 149 -1.74 -23.49 -5.34
N GLU A 150 -1.98 -23.96 -6.56
CA GLU A 150 -3.18 -23.60 -7.32
C GLU A 150 -4.48 -23.88 -6.56
N ARG A 151 -4.55 -24.99 -5.83
CA ARG A 151 -5.72 -25.33 -5.00
C ARG A 151 -5.81 -24.45 -3.76
N ALA A 152 -4.70 -24.17 -3.09
CA ALA A 152 -4.67 -23.23 -1.96
C ALA A 152 -5.11 -21.83 -2.39
N LEU A 153 -4.56 -21.34 -3.52
CA LEU A 153 -4.95 -20.06 -4.11
C LEU A 153 -6.39 -20.06 -4.57
N ASN A 154 -6.88 -21.12 -5.23
CA ASN A 154 -8.29 -21.26 -5.57
C ASN A 154 -9.18 -21.24 -4.32
N ARG A 155 -8.80 -21.88 -3.21
CA ARG A 155 -9.58 -21.80 -1.97
C ARG A 155 -9.68 -20.35 -1.48
N HIS A 156 -8.57 -19.63 -1.40
CA HIS A 156 -8.57 -18.24 -0.94
C HIS A 156 -9.19 -17.26 -1.94
N LEU A 157 -9.13 -17.54 -3.25
CA LEU A 157 -9.61 -16.67 -4.32
C LEU A 157 -11.05 -17.01 -4.76
N ASP A 158 -11.48 -18.28 -4.76
CA ASP A 158 -12.85 -18.68 -5.10
C ASP A 158 -13.81 -18.55 -3.90
N ASP A 159 -13.35 -18.76 -2.65
CA ASP A 159 -14.20 -18.54 -1.46
C ASP A 159 -14.49 -17.04 -1.21
N ALA A 160 -13.77 -16.14 -1.88
CA ALA A 160 -13.93 -14.69 -1.80
C ALA A 160 -14.84 -14.10 -2.91
N ALA A 161 -15.54 -14.94 -3.69
CA ALA A 161 -16.42 -14.48 -4.76
C ALA A 161 -17.61 -13.68 -4.21
N GLY A 162 -17.63 -12.36 -4.47
CA GLY A 162 -18.62 -11.39 -4.00
C GLY A 162 -18.06 -10.18 -3.25
N ASP A 163 -16.73 -10.01 -3.17
CA ASP A 163 -16.08 -9.00 -2.33
C ASP A 163 -14.94 -8.29 -3.08
N ILE A 164 -14.95 -6.95 -3.07
CA ILE A 164 -13.86 -6.06 -3.55
C ILE A 164 -12.49 -6.40 -2.93
N THR A 165 -12.50 -7.11 -1.80
CA THR A 165 -11.34 -7.71 -1.17
C THR A 165 -10.63 -8.72 -2.08
N TRP A 166 -11.35 -9.42 -2.96
CA TRP A 166 -10.80 -10.35 -3.95
C TRP A 166 -9.92 -9.64 -4.97
N VAL A 167 -10.42 -8.57 -5.61
CA VAL A 167 -9.66 -7.82 -6.62
C VAL A 167 -8.36 -7.32 -5.99
N ARG A 168 -8.45 -6.74 -4.79
CA ARG A 168 -7.29 -6.24 -4.05
C ARG A 168 -6.34 -7.34 -3.60
N ALA A 169 -6.85 -8.50 -3.18
CA ALA A 169 -6.01 -9.64 -2.80
C ALA A 169 -5.29 -10.21 -4.02
N ALA A 170 -5.98 -10.36 -5.15
CA ALA A 170 -5.42 -10.83 -6.42
C ALA A 170 -4.38 -9.82 -6.97
N GLU A 171 -4.67 -8.51 -6.94
CA GLU A 171 -3.73 -7.45 -7.31
C GLU A 171 -2.45 -7.50 -6.46
N ARG A 172 -2.59 -7.55 -5.13
CA ARG A 172 -1.45 -7.58 -4.21
C ARG A 172 -0.63 -8.85 -4.35
N LEU A 173 -1.30 -9.99 -4.49
CA LEU A 173 -0.65 -11.27 -4.71
C LEU A 173 0.10 -11.28 -6.05
N LEU A 174 -0.52 -10.74 -7.10
CA LEU A 174 0.07 -10.64 -8.43
C LEU A 174 1.28 -9.70 -8.44
N ALA A 175 1.15 -8.51 -7.86
CA ALA A 175 2.22 -7.54 -7.73
C ALA A 175 3.40 -8.11 -6.93
N ALA A 176 3.13 -8.73 -5.78
CA ALA A 176 4.17 -9.33 -4.95
C ALA A 176 4.82 -10.54 -5.63
N THR A 177 4.05 -11.35 -6.39
CA THR A 177 4.59 -12.47 -7.17
C THR A 177 5.49 -11.96 -8.30
N ILE A 178 5.04 -10.95 -9.05
CA ILE A 178 5.82 -10.34 -10.13
C ILE A 178 7.12 -9.74 -9.58
N ASP A 179 7.07 -8.98 -8.49
CA ASP A 179 8.26 -8.41 -7.86
C ASP A 179 9.29 -9.50 -7.50
N VAL A 180 8.84 -10.57 -6.85
CA VAL A 180 9.75 -11.64 -6.42
C VAL A 180 10.29 -12.47 -7.59
N VAL A 181 9.47 -12.73 -8.61
CA VAL A 181 9.86 -13.54 -9.79
C VAL A 181 10.78 -12.77 -10.72
N THR A 182 10.52 -11.48 -10.95
CA THR A 182 11.25 -10.69 -11.94
C THR A 182 12.49 -10.01 -11.37
N ARG A 183 12.54 -9.72 -10.05
CA ARG A 183 13.61 -8.94 -9.39
C ARG A 183 13.94 -7.58 -10.04
N ASP A 184 13.10 -7.11 -10.96
CA ASP A 184 13.33 -5.94 -11.82
C ASP A 184 12.01 -5.31 -12.32
N ALA A 185 10.89 -5.57 -11.63
CA ALA A 185 9.62 -4.97 -12.01
C ALA A 185 9.52 -3.55 -11.46
N ASP A 186 9.60 -2.58 -12.37
CA ASP A 186 9.02 -1.26 -12.18
C ASP A 186 7.49 -1.43 -12.18
N VAL A 187 6.92 -1.88 -11.05
CA VAL A 187 5.47 -2.00 -10.87
C VAL A 187 4.93 -0.58 -10.74
N PRO A 188 4.25 -0.02 -11.77
CA PRO A 188 3.75 1.33 -11.67
C PRO A 188 2.74 1.39 -10.53
N HIS A 189 2.92 2.33 -9.61
CA HIS A 189 1.90 2.64 -8.61
C HIS A 189 0.69 3.24 -9.34
N GLY A 190 -0.34 2.42 -9.57
CA GLY A 190 -1.58 2.81 -10.23
C GLY A 190 -2.42 1.59 -10.57
N ASP A 191 -3.71 1.79 -10.84
CA ASP A 191 -4.76 0.77 -11.02
C ASP A 191 -4.57 -0.14 -12.27
N GLN A 192 -3.36 -0.24 -12.83
CA GLN A 192 -3.04 -1.09 -13.99
C GLN A 192 -1.69 -1.79 -13.79
N LEU A 193 -1.73 -3.12 -13.66
CA LEU A 193 -0.53 -3.96 -13.60
C LEU A 193 -0.01 -4.21 -15.02
N ARG A 194 1.29 -4.00 -15.25
CA ARG A 194 1.96 -4.25 -16.54
C ARG A 194 3.13 -5.20 -16.35
N LEU A 195 3.28 -6.12 -17.29
CA LEU A 195 4.40 -7.06 -17.35
C LEU A 195 4.99 -7.05 -18.76
N GLY A 196 6.06 -6.28 -18.95
CA GLY A 196 6.67 -6.07 -20.26
C GLY A 196 5.69 -5.40 -21.22
N ASP A 197 5.39 -6.09 -22.33
CA ASP A 197 4.44 -5.70 -23.37
C ASP A 197 2.99 -6.15 -23.09
N THR A 198 2.72 -6.67 -21.88
CA THR A 198 1.40 -7.17 -21.49
C THR A 198 0.75 -6.27 -20.44
N ALA A 199 -0.48 -5.81 -20.71
CA ALA A 199 -1.37 -5.24 -19.72
C ALA A 199 -2.15 -6.36 -19.01
N LEU A 200 -2.13 -6.35 -17.68
CA LEU A 200 -2.86 -7.29 -16.83
C LEU A 200 -4.10 -6.59 -16.30
N VAL A 201 -5.28 -7.04 -16.74
CA VAL A 201 -6.57 -6.52 -16.29
C VAL A 201 -7.15 -7.53 -15.31
N LEU A 202 -7.41 -7.12 -14.07
CA LEU A 202 -7.98 -7.97 -13.03
C LEU A 202 -9.45 -7.65 -12.86
N SER A 203 -10.33 -8.63 -13.03
CA SER A 203 -11.77 -8.43 -12.91
C SER A 203 -12.47 -9.60 -12.23
N GLU A 204 -13.15 -9.31 -11.12
CA GLU A 204 -13.98 -10.29 -10.39
C GLU A 204 -15.18 -10.73 -11.24
N LEU A 205 -15.76 -9.76 -11.93
CA LEU A 205 -16.90 -9.90 -12.81
C LEU A 205 -16.64 -9.02 -14.03
N PRO A 206 -16.20 -9.59 -15.15
CA PRO A 206 -15.90 -8.84 -16.36
C PRO A 206 -17.06 -7.93 -16.77
N THR A 207 -16.72 -6.67 -16.97
CA THR A 207 -17.61 -5.60 -17.36
C THR A 207 -17.20 -5.01 -18.70
N MET A 208 -18.05 -4.15 -19.27
CA MET A 208 -17.67 -3.38 -20.46
C MET A 208 -16.47 -2.45 -20.21
N ALA A 209 -16.23 -2.01 -18.97
CA ALA A 209 -15.04 -1.23 -18.64
C ALA A 209 -13.75 -2.05 -18.79
N ASP A 210 -13.80 -3.35 -18.49
CA ASP A 210 -12.65 -4.26 -18.69
C ASP A 210 -12.39 -4.49 -20.18
N VAL A 211 -13.46 -4.62 -20.98
CA VAL A 211 -13.40 -4.71 -22.45
C VAL A 211 -12.75 -3.44 -23.02
N GLU A 212 -13.21 -2.26 -22.61
CA GLU A 212 -12.65 -0.97 -23.04
C GLU A 212 -11.18 -0.83 -22.64
N THR A 213 -10.81 -1.30 -21.44
CA THR A 213 -9.42 -1.30 -20.98
C THR A 213 -8.53 -2.21 -21.83
N CYS A 214 -9.00 -3.42 -22.16
CA CYS A 214 -8.26 -4.30 -23.05
C CYS A 214 -8.19 -3.77 -24.49
N ALA A 215 -9.28 -3.17 -25.00
CA ALA A 215 -9.28 -2.53 -26.32
C ALA A 215 -8.24 -1.41 -26.39
N ALA A 216 -8.14 -0.58 -25.35
CA ALA A 216 -7.14 0.47 -25.26
C ALA A 216 -5.72 -0.09 -25.25
N ALA A 217 -5.46 -1.17 -24.48
CA ALA A 217 -4.16 -1.83 -24.47
C ALA A 217 -3.78 -2.38 -25.86
N VAL A 218 -4.72 -3.02 -26.56
CA VAL A 218 -4.51 -3.55 -27.91
C VAL A 218 -4.26 -2.42 -28.91
N ALA A 219 -5.00 -1.30 -28.81
CA ALA A 219 -4.78 -0.13 -29.64
C ALA A 219 -3.38 0.48 -29.45
N ASP A 220 -2.85 0.42 -28.22
CA ASP A 220 -1.49 0.81 -27.86
C ASP A 220 -0.43 -0.25 -28.20
N GLN A 221 -0.77 -1.23 -29.04
CA GLN A 221 0.10 -2.33 -29.47
C GLN A 221 0.61 -3.21 -28.32
N MET A 222 -0.14 -3.28 -27.21
CA MET A 222 0.13 -4.22 -26.12
C MET A 222 -0.72 -5.47 -26.22
N ARG A 223 -0.24 -6.55 -25.59
CA ARG A 223 -1.06 -7.71 -25.27
C ARG A 223 -1.97 -7.36 -24.08
N CYS A 224 -3.22 -7.80 -24.10
CA CYS A 224 -4.08 -7.77 -22.90
C CYS A 224 -4.27 -9.20 -22.39
N LEU A 225 -4.08 -9.39 -21.09
CA LEU A 225 -4.44 -10.61 -20.38
C LEU A 225 -5.47 -10.26 -19.31
N LEU A 226 -6.70 -10.74 -19.50
CA LEU A 226 -7.79 -10.59 -18.54
C LEU A 226 -7.72 -11.74 -17.51
N LEU A 227 -7.47 -11.39 -16.27
CA LEU A 227 -7.41 -12.29 -15.12
C LEU A 227 -8.71 -12.20 -14.33
N THR A 228 -9.38 -13.34 -14.17
CA THR A 228 -10.71 -13.42 -13.55
C THR A 228 -10.83 -14.70 -12.68
N PRO A 229 -11.85 -14.87 -11.82
CA PRO A 229 -12.06 -16.13 -11.12
C PRO A 229 -12.22 -17.31 -12.08
N ASN A 230 -11.81 -18.51 -11.68
CA ASN A 230 -11.81 -19.68 -12.56
C ASN A 230 -13.20 -19.97 -13.16
N ALA A 231 -14.26 -19.79 -12.35
CA ALA A 231 -15.65 -19.97 -12.78
C ALA A 231 -16.13 -18.96 -13.84
N ARG A 232 -15.39 -17.86 -14.07
CA ARG A 232 -15.76 -16.77 -14.99
C ARG A 232 -14.99 -16.77 -16.29
N VAL A 233 -13.91 -17.55 -16.40
CA VAL A 233 -13.03 -17.57 -17.59
C VAL A 233 -13.82 -17.74 -18.90
N LEU A 234 -14.69 -18.75 -18.99
CA LEU A 234 -15.45 -19.00 -20.22
C LEU A 234 -16.40 -17.85 -20.58
N ALA A 235 -17.14 -17.32 -19.60
CA ALA A 235 -18.07 -16.21 -19.82
C ALA A 235 -17.34 -14.92 -20.22
N SER A 236 -16.13 -14.70 -19.69
CA SER A 236 -15.29 -13.54 -20.00
C SER A 236 -14.76 -13.62 -21.43
N ALA A 237 -14.31 -14.81 -21.85
CA ALA A 237 -13.86 -15.04 -23.22
C ALA A 237 -14.99 -14.77 -24.23
N GLN A 238 -16.20 -15.25 -23.94
CA GLN A 238 -17.39 -14.97 -24.76
C GLN A 238 -17.74 -13.47 -24.81
N LEU A 239 -17.57 -12.74 -23.71
CA LEU A 239 -17.80 -11.30 -23.68
C LEU A 239 -16.79 -10.55 -24.56
N LEU A 240 -15.51 -10.93 -24.54
CA LEU A 240 -14.47 -10.32 -25.37
C LEU A 240 -14.67 -10.65 -26.85
N GLU A 241 -14.99 -11.90 -27.18
CA GLU A 241 -15.32 -12.35 -28.55
C GLU A 241 -16.51 -11.56 -29.12
N ALA A 242 -17.56 -11.35 -28.32
CA ALA A 242 -18.72 -10.55 -28.73
C ALA A 242 -18.39 -9.07 -29.02
N ASN A 243 -17.22 -8.59 -28.60
CA ASN A 243 -16.71 -7.24 -28.81
C ASN A 243 -15.47 -7.20 -29.72
N GLU A 244 -15.26 -8.24 -30.55
CA GLU A 244 -14.16 -8.31 -31.54
C GLU A 244 -12.75 -8.27 -30.92
N LEU A 245 -12.62 -8.74 -29.67
CA LEU A 245 -11.35 -8.84 -28.94
C LEU A 245 -10.89 -10.29 -28.75
N ASP A 246 -11.07 -11.13 -29.77
CA ASP A 246 -10.72 -12.57 -29.74
C ASP A 246 -9.24 -12.84 -29.45
N ALA A 247 -8.38 -11.85 -29.73
CA ALA A 247 -6.94 -11.92 -29.48
C ALA A 247 -6.55 -11.69 -28.01
N VAL A 248 -7.48 -11.23 -27.17
CA VAL A 248 -7.25 -11.03 -25.74
C VAL A 248 -7.29 -12.38 -25.03
N GLU A 249 -6.22 -12.70 -24.31
CA GLU A 249 -6.17 -13.92 -23.51
C GLU A 249 -7.00 -13.74 -22.24
N VAL A 250 -7.75 -14.78 -21.85
CA VAL A 250 -8.46 -14.84 -20.58
C VAL A 250 -7.93 -16.01 -19.77
N GLU A 251 -7.57 -15.76 -18.52
CA GLU A 251 -7.08 -16.80 -17.63
C GLU A 251 -7.62 -16.67 -16.20
N SER A 252 -7.68 -17.80 -15.49
CA SER A 252 -7.90 -17.79 -14.05
C SER A 252 -6.75 -17.10 -13.32
N ALA A 253 -7.05 -16.07 -12.52
CA ALA A 253 -6.06 -15.35 -11.73
C ALA A 253 -5.25 -16.30 -10.80
N SER A 254 -5.92 -17.26 -10.17
CA SER A 254 -5.31 -18.26 -9.29
C SER A 254 -4.32 -19.16 -10.03
N ARG A 255 -4.68 -19.60 -11.24
CA ARG A 255 -3.84 -20.47 -12.08
C ARG A 255 -2.64 -19.70 -12.61
N PHE A 256 -2.84 -18.45 -13.00
CA PHE A 256 -1.76 -17.58 -13.45
C PHE A 256 -0.70 -17.42 -12.35
N VAL A 257 -1.13 -17.03 -11.14
CA VAL A 257 -0.23 -16.86 -9.99
C VAL A 257 0.43 -18.19 -9.60
N ALA A 258 -0.34 -19.29 -9.54
CA ALA A 258 0.21 -20.60 -9.21
C ALA A 258 1.34 -20.99 -10.17
N ARG A 259 1.17 -20.75 -11.48
CA ARG A 259 2.22 -21.01 -12.46
C ARG A 259 3.44 -20.11 -12.26
N LEU A 260 3.24 -18.82 -11.96
CA LEU A 260 4.34 -17.90 -11.69
C LEU A 260 5.20 -18.33 -10.49
N ILE A 261 4.62 -19.01 -9.50
CA ILE A 261 5.31 -19.48 -8.30
C ILE A 261 5.85 -20.92 -8.49
N ASP A 262 5.04 -21.81 -9.07
CA ASP A 262 5.38 -23.21 -9.27
C ASP A 262 6.49 -23.39 -10.31
N ILE A 263 6.53 -22.58 -11.38
CA ILE A 263 7.55 -22.75 -12.44
C ILE A 263 8.97 -22.49 -11.87
N PRO A 264 9.26 -21.38 -11.19
CA PRO A 264 10.53 -21.20 -10.49
C PRO A 264 10.74 -22.21 -9.35
N GLY A 265 9.69 -22.49 -8.57
CA GLY A 265 9.75 -23.39 -7.42
C GLY A 265 10.02 -24.87 -7.75
N ARG A 266 9.75 -25.30 -9.00
CA ARG A 266 10.09 -26.64 -9.50
C ARG A 266 11.59 -26.87 -9.62
N PHE A 267 12.39 -25.80 -9.76
CA PHE A 267 13.84 -25.90 -9.88
C PHE A 267 14.54 -25.60 -8.55
N GLU A 268 13.92 -24.84 -7.63
CA GLU A 268 14.43 -24.51 -6.30
C GLU A 268 13.30 -24.54 -5.24
N PRO A 269 13.10 -25.66 -4.52
CA PRO A 269 12.05 -25.78 -3.50
C PRO A 269 12.19 -24.77 -2.35
N VAL A 270 13.41 -24.45 -1.93
CA VAL A 270 13.68 -23.43 -0.90
C VAL A 270 13.16 -22.05 -1.35
N ARG A 271 13.30 -21.73 -2.63
CA ARG A 271 12.84 -20.46 -3.20
C ARG A 271 11.32 -20.38 -3.25
N ARG A 272 10.62 -21.51 -3.41
CA ARG A 272 9.14 -21.57 -3.33
C ARG A 272 8.66 -21.17 -1.93
N ASP A 273 9.26 -21.73 -0.89
CA ASP A 273 8.86 -21.46 0.50
C ASP A 273 9.22 -20.02 0.91
N GLU A 274 10.38 -19.52 0.49
CA GLU A 274 10.76 -18.10 0.65
C GLU A 274 9.82 -17.16 -0.09
N MET A 275 9.40 -17.52 -1.32
CA MET A 275 8.40 -16.76 -2.08
C MET A 275 7.07 -16.71 -1.33
N ILE A 276 6.57 -17.84 -0.86
CA ILE A 276 5.30 -17.90 -0.11
C ILE A 276 5.39 -17.11 1.20
N HIS A 277 6.52 -17.20 1.91
CA HIS A 277 6.76 -16.41 3.12
C HIS A 277 6.75 -14.90 2.82
N THR A 278 7.50 -14.47 1.80
CA THR A 278 7.56 -13.07 1.36
C THR A 278 6.20 -12.56 0.87
N LEU A 279 5.41 -13.41 0.21
CA LEU A 279 4.05 -13.09 -0.21
C LEU A 279 3.15 -12.85 1.01
N ASN A 280 3.20 -13.72 2.01
CA ASN A 280 2.43 -13.57 3.25
C ASN A 280 2.85 -12.32 4.06
N GLU A 281 4.10 -11.88 3.97
CA GLU A 281 4.53 -10.60 4.58
C GLU A 281 3.99 -9.37 3.83
N ARG A 282 3.64 -9.51 2.55
CA ARG A 282 3.22 -8.41 1.65
C ARG A 282 1.71 -8.34 1.40
N LEU A 283 0.98 -9.42 1.69
CA LEU A 283 -0.49 -9.48 1.75
C LEU A 283 -1.04 -8.87 3.06
#